data_AF-A0A317CIB9-F1
#
_entry.id   AF-A0A317CIB9-F1
#
_cell.length_a   1.000
_cell.length_b   1.000
_cell.length_c   1.000
_cell.angle_alpha   90.00
_cell.angle_beta   90.00
_cell.angle_gamma   90.00
#
_symmetry.space_group_name_H-M   'P 1'
#
loop_
_entity.id
_entity.type
_entity.pdbx_description
1 polymer ?
#
loop_
_entity_poly.entity_id
_entity_poly.type
_entity_poly.pdbx_seq_one_letter_code
_entity_poly.pdbx_strand_id
1 'polypeptide(L)'
;MDNLRVQADKIIKDYAFGSTLTGFIPVPFLDMMSLVGVQRIMLYRLSKLYGVPYSKTLAKIFLASLMSSFTATAASPALGSILKIIPGIGTFAGGVGMAAMGSASTYALGKVFQQHFESGGTLNNFDPDVVKETLQERFEQGKELSKKHQKKITI
;
A
#
# COMPACT_ATOMS: atom_id res chain seq x y z
N MET A 1 6.76 16.32 17.97
CA MET A 1 6.74 15.05 17.21
C MET A 1 5.30 14.59 16.89
N ASP A 2 4.34 14.78 17.79
CA ASP A 2 2.95 14.30 17.56
C ASP A 2 2.24 14.94 16.36
N ASN A 3 2.51 16.21 16.05
CA ASN A 3 1.93 16.87 14.87
C ASN A 3 2.42 16.22 13.55
N LEU A 4 3.70 15.84 13.46
CA LEU A 4 4.24 15.16 12.28
C LEU A 4 3.61 13.78 12.08
N ARG A 5 3.45 13.02 13.18
CA ARG A 5 2.78 11.71 13.20
C ARG A 5 1.36 11.79 12.66
N VAL A 6 0.57 12.76 13.15
CA VAL A 6 -0.82 12.96 12.72
C VAL A 6 -0.91 13.33 11.23
N GLN A 7 0.00 14.19 10.76
CA GLN A 7 0.06 14.57 9.35
C GLN A 7 0.49 13.40 8.44
N ALA A 8 1.46 12.60 8.87
CA ALA A 8 1.91 11.41 8.16
C ALA A 8 0.78 10.37 8.06
N ASP A 9 0.11 10.08 9.17
CA ASP A 9 -1.04 9.16 9.19
C ASP A 9 -2.16 9.64 8.27
N LYS A 10 -2.41 10.96 8.20
CA LYS A 10 -3.40 11.53 7.27
C LYS A 10 -3.00 11.28 5.82
N ILE A 11 -1.75 11.57 5.45
CA ILE A 11 -1.24 11.30 4.09
C ILE A 11 -1.39 9.83 3.75
N ILE A 12 -1.00 8.93 4.66
CA ILE A 12 -1.05 7.49 4.41
C ILE A 12 -2.49 7.02 4.19
N LYS A 13 -3.44 7.47 5.02
CA LYS A 13 -4.86 7.13 4.89
C LYS A 13 -5.47 7.68 3.60
N ASP A 14 -5.17 8.92 3.24
CA ASP A 14 -5.70 9.55 2.02
C ASP A 14 -5.24 8.77 0.77
N TYR A 15 -3.97 8.36 0.70
CA TYR A 15 -3.43 7.60 -0.43
C TYR A 15 -3.84 6.12 -0.40
N ALA A 16 -3.98 5.51 0.77
CA ALA A 16 -4.52 4.16 0.92
C ALA A 16 -6.00 4.07 0.51
N PHE A 17 -6.78 5.13 0.74
CA PHE A 17 -8.14 5.22 0.22
C PHE A 17 -8.14 5.48 -1.30
N GLY A 18 -7.25 6.35 -1.79
CA GLY A 18 -7.08 6.58 -3.23
C GLY A 18 -6.68 5.33 -4.01
N SER A 19 -5.90 4.43 -3.41
CA SER A 19 -5.51 3.15 -4.04
C SER A 19 -6.63 2.10 -4.08
N THR A 20 -7.74 2.31 -3.36
CA THR A 20 -8.97 1.51 -3.52
C THR A 20 -9.56 1.69 -4.94
N LEU A 21 -9.40 2.88 -5.54
CA LEU A 21 -9.94 3.21 -6.86
C LEU A 21 -9.11 2.62 -8.02
N THR A 22 -7.84 2.26 -7.80
CA THR A 22 -7.00 1.68 -8.86
C THR A 22 -7.39 0.25 -9.23
N GLY A 23 -8.22 -0.42 -8.41
CA GLY A 23 -8.74 -1.76 -8.69
C GLY A 23 -9.98 -1.80 -9.60
N PHE A 24 -10.47 -0.64 -10.06
CA PHE A 24 -11.67 -0.53 -10.90
C PHE A 24 -11.38 -0.13 -12.35
N ILE A 25 -10.11 0.05 -12.72
CA ILE A 25 -9.72 0.37 -14.10
C ILE A 25 -9.59 -0.98 -14.84
N PRO A 26 -10.37 -1.25 -15.90
CA PRO A 26 -10.36 -2.55 -16.58
C PRO A 26 -9.22 -2.68 -17.61
N VAL A 27 -8.05 -2.07 -17.33
CA VAL A 27 -6.90 -2.08 -18.24
C VAL A 27 -5.72 -2.81 -17.56
N PRO A 28 -5.37 -4.02 -18.01
CA PRO A 28 -4.22 -4.76 -17.51
C PRO A 28 -2.94 -3.90 -17.58
N PHE A 29 -2.07 -4.02 -16.58
CA PHE A 29 -0.84 -3.22 -16.37
C PHE A 29 -1.03 -1.74 -16.00
N LEU A 30 -2.04 -1.05 -16.51
CA LEU A 30 -2.30 0.35 -16.15
C LEU A 30 -2.61 0.50 -14.65
N ASP A 31 -3.34 -0.45 -14.09
CA ASP A 31 -3.68 -0.49 -12.66
C ASP A 31 -2.44 -0.57 -11.78
N MET A 32 -1.47 -1.41 -12.16
CA MET A 32 -0.20 -1.54 -11.44
C MET A 32 0.64 -0.28 -11.55
N MET A 33 0.71 0.34 -12.73
CA MET A 33 1.43 1.60 -12.91
C MET A 33 0.80 2.75 -12.12
N SER A 34 -0.54 2.78 -12.06
CA SER A 34 -1.30 3.72 -11.24
C SER A 34 -1.01 3.51 -9.75
N LEU A 35 -1.05 2.27 -9.27
CA LEU A 35 -0.75 1.92 -7.88
C LEU A 35 0.67 2.32 -7.47
N VAL A 36 1.68 2.00 -8.29
CA VAL A 36 3.06 2.43 -8.07
C VAL A 36 3.17 3.96 -8.10
N GLY A 37 2.42 4.63 -8.98
CA GLY A 37 2.31 6.08 -9.02
C GLY A 37 1.81 6.67 -7.70
N VAL A 38 0.69 6.17 -7.19
CA VAL A 38 0.07 6.57 -5.92
C VAL A 38 1.05 6.37 -4.76
N GLN A 39 1.67 5.19 -4.66
CA GLN A 39 2.62 4.88 -3.59
C GLN A 39 3.89 5.76 -3.66
N ARG A 40 4.39 6.09 -4.86
CA ARG A 40 5.53 7.03 -5.01
C ARG A 40 5.19 8.44 -4.55
N ILE A 41 4.01 8.95 -4.91
CA ILE A 41 3.60 10.30 -4.52
C ILE A 41 3.41 10.36 -3.00
N MET A 42 2.81 9.32 -2.41
CA MET A 42 2.72 9.17 -0.94
C MET A 42 4.11 9.24 -0.29
N LEU A 43 5.07 8.44 -0.78
CA LEU A 43 6.43 8.41 -0.24
C LEU A 43 7.13 9.77 -0.39
N TYR A 44 6.99 10.43 -1.54
CA TYR A 44 7.51 11.78 -1.74
C TYR A 44 6.95 12.78 -0.72
N ARG A 45 5.63 12.74 -0.45
CA ARG A 45 5.00 13.62 0.54
C ARG A 45 5.48 13.32 1.95
N LEU A 46 5.66 12.04 2.30
CA LEU A 46 6.24 11.64 3.59
C LEU A 46 7.68 12.14 3.72
N SER A 47 8.53 11.93 2.71
CA SER A 47 9.90 12.43 2.74
C SER A 47 9.96 13.95 2.92
N LYS A 48 9.08 14.70 2.24
CA LYS A 48 8.97 16.16 2.41
C LYS A 48 8.53 16.55 3.83
N LEU A 49 7.56 15.84 4.40
CA LEU A 49 7.04 16.09 5.75
C LEU A 49 8.12 15.85 6.82
N TYR A 50 8.94 14.81 6.66
CA TYR A 50 10.03 14.47 7.59
C TYR A 50 11.36 15.16 7.26
N GLY A 51 11.43 16.00 6.23
CA GLY A 51 12.67 16.68 5.81
C GLY A 51 13.75 15.75 5.24
N VAL A 52 13.37 14.56 4.78
CA VAL A 52 14.28 13.55 4.22
C VAL A 52 14.54 13.80 2.74
N PRO A 53 15.79 13.73 2.26
CA PRO A 53 16.09 13.86 0.82
C PRO A 53 15.43 12.73 0.03
N TYR A 54 14.58 13.12 -0.92
CA TYR A 54 13.85 12.17 -1.75
C TYR A 54 14.64 11.76 -2.99
N SER A 55 14.83 10.46 -3.18
CA SER A 55 15.41 9.89 -4.40
C SER A 55 14.37 9.07 -5.14
N LYS A 56 14.04 9.50 -6.37
CA LYS A 56 13.12 8.77 -7.26
C LYS A 56 13.59 7.34 -7.54
N THR A 57 14.91 7.14 -7.63
CA THR A 57 15.51 5.83 -7.91
C THR A 57 15.36 4.91 -6.70
N LEU A 58 15.74 5.36 -5.51
CA LEU A 58 15.62 4.55 -4.29
C LEU A 58 14.16 4.26 -3.95
N ALA A 59 13.28 5.25 -4.07
CA ALA A 59 11.85 5.07 -3.90
C ALA A 59 11.32 3.94 -4.80
N LYS A 60 11.68 3.92 -6.10
CA LYS A 60 11.28 2.85 -7.02
C LYS A 60 11.83 1.48 -6.60
N ILE A 61 13.10 1.40 -6.18
CA ILE A 61 13.73 0.14 -5.77
C ILE A 61 13.02 -0.45 -4.55
N PHE A 62 12.76 0.37 -3.52
CA PHE A 62 12.08 -0.12 -2.32
C PHE A 62 10.62 -0.47 -2.57
N LEU A 63 9.90 0.34 -3.34
CA LEU A 63 8.54 0.01 -3.73
C LEU A 63 8.51 -1.31 -4.50
N ALA A 64 9.42 -1.54 -5.45
CA ALA A 64 9.51 -2.79 -6.19
C ALA A 64 9.85 -3.99 -5.28
N SER A 65 10.79 -3.84 -4.34
CA SER A 65 11.20 -4.88 -3.39
C SER A 65 10.09 -5.24 -2.39
N LEU A 66 9.35 -4.24 -1.89
CA LEU A 66 8.23 -4.47 -0.98
C LEU A 66 7.02 -5.04 -1.76
N MET A 67 6.82 -4.62 -3.02
CA MET A 67 5.81 -5.20 -3.91
C MET A 67 6.10 -6.67 -4.27
N SER A 68 7.36 -7.04 -4.50
CA SER A 68 7.72 -8.43 -4.78
C SER A 68 7.43 -9.34 -3.58
N SER A 69 7.52 -8.79 -2.36
CA SER A 69 7.11 -9.50 -1.13
C SER A 69 5.61 -9.82 -1.13
N PHE A 70 4.76 -8.95 -1.69
CA PHE A 70 3.33 -9.23 -1.84
C PHE A 70 3.01 -10.21 -2.98
N THR A 71 3.80 -10.22 -4.07
CA THR A 71 3.58 -11.18 -5.18
C THR A 71 3.90 -12.62 -4.79
N ALA A 72 4.89 -12.84 -3.90
CA ALA A 72 5.16 -14.16 -3.35
C ALA A 72 3.97 -14.69 -2.53
N THR A 73 3.27 -13.80 -1.82
CA THR A 73 2.04 -14.15 -1.10
C THR A 73 0.86 -14.38 -2.05
N ALA A 74 0.75 -13.59 -3.14
CA ALA A 74 -0.27 -13.75 -4.18
C ALA A 74 -0.19 -15.07 -4.97
N ALA A 75 0.99 -15.69 -5.01
CA ALA A 75 1.21 -17.02 -5.58
C ALA A 75 0.76 -18.17 -4.64
N SER A 76 0.39 -17.87 -3.38
CA SER A 76 -0.14 -18.88 -2.47
C SER A 76 -1.56 -19.30 -2.89
N PRO A 77 -1.84 -20.62 -3.01
CA PRO A 77 -3.18 -21.15 -3.27
C PRO A 77 -4.25 -20.67 -2.27
N ALA A 78 -3.85 -20.18 -1.08
CA ALA A 78 -4.74 -19.60 -0.09
C ALA A 78 -5.46 -18.32 -0.57
N LEU A 79 -4.91 -17.61 -1.57
CA LEU A 79 -5.58 -16.49 -2.25
C LEU A 79 -6.34 -16.93 -3.52
N GLY A 80 -6.28 -18.21 -3.90
CA GLY A 80 -7.00 -18.80 -5.04
C GLY A 80 -8.53 -18.66 -4.96
N SER A 81 -9.07 -18.24 -3.81
CA SER A 81 -10.49 -17.91 -3.65
C SER A 81 -10.87 -16.50 -4.13
N ILE A 82 -9.90 -15.61 -4.40
CA ILE A 82 -10.14 -14.28 -5.01
C ILE A 82 -10.29 -14.42 -6.55
N LEU A 83 -9.80 -15.53 -7.11
CA LEU A 83 -9.71 -15.80 -8.55
C LEU A 83 -10.87 -16.63 -9.10
N LYS A 84 -12.10 -16.37 -8.67
CA LYS A 84 -13.21 -16.68 -9.59
C LYS A 84 -13.30 -15.55 -10.60
N ILE A 85 -12.38 -15.62 -11.57
CA ILE A 85 -12.38 -14.97 -12.87
C ILE A 85 -13.64 -15.45 -13.62
N ILE A 86 -14.80 -15.02 -13.14
CA ILE A 86 -16.09 -15.21 -13.80
C ILE A 86 -16.58 -13.79 -14.08
N PRO A 87 -16.64 -13.36 -15.34
CA PRO A 87 -17.15 -12.04 -15.70
C PRO A 87 -18.55 -11.85 -15.11
N GLY A 88 -18.76 -10.77 -14.34
CA GLY A 88 -20.04 -10.47 -13.70
C GLY A 88 -19.95 -10.48 -12.17
N ILE A 89 -20.04 -11.65 -11.52
CA ILE A 89 -20.05 -11.77 -10.04
C ILE A 89 -18.63 -11.83 -9.47
N GLY A 90 -17.71 -12.46 -10.21
CA GLY A 90 -16.30 -12.58 -9.84
C GLY A 90 -15.54 -11.25 -9.86
N THR A 91 -15.95 -10.34 -10.74
CA THR A 91 -15.35 -9.00 -10.89
C THR A 91 -15.64 -8.11 -9.68
N PHE A 92 -16.79 -8.27 -9.02
CA PHE A 92 -17.16 -7.48 -7.85
C PHE A 92 -16.44 -7.97 -6.59
N ALA A 93 -16.42 -9.29 -6.35
CA ALA A 93 -15.67 -9.89 -5.26
C ALA A 93 -14.14 -9.75 -5.45
N GLY A 94 -13.67 -9.92 -6.69
CA GLY A 94 -12.29 -9.68 -7.09
C GLY A 94 -11.90 -8.20 -6.99
N GLY A 95 -12.77 -7.28 -7.42
CA GLY A 95 -12.57 -5.83 -7.28
C GLY A 95 -12.51 -5.38 -5.82
N VAL A 96 -13.38 -5.93 -4.96
CA VAL A 96 -13.35 -5.72 -3.51
C VAL A 96 -12.06 -6.27 -2.88
N GLY A 97 -11.63 -7.47 -3.26
CA GLY A 97 -10.37 -8.06 -2.80
C GLY A 97 -9.15 -7.24 -3.25
N MET A 98 -9.12 -6.82 -4.51
CA MET A 98 -8.05 -6.02 -5.09
C MET A 98 -8.01 -4.60 -4.50
N ALA A 99 -9.16 -3.98 -4.28
CA ALA A 99 -9.30 -2.71 -3.57
C ALA A 99 -8.76 -2.80 -2.15
N ALA A 100 -9.12 -3.85 -1.40
CA ALA A 100 -8.62 -4.09 -0.05
C ALA A 100 -7.12 -4.38 -0.01
N MET A 101 -6.60 -5.11 -1.01
CA MET A 101 -5.18 -5.40 -1.13
C MET A 101 -4.38 -4.14 -1.50
N GLY A 102 -4.91 -3.32 -2.41
CA GLY A 102 -4.33 -2.03 -2.82
C GLY A 102 -4.30 -1.00 -1.69
N SER A 103 -5.38 -0.93 -0.89
CA SER A 103 -5.42 -0.06 0.29
C SER A 103 -4.52 -0.58 1.41
N ALA A 104 -4.54 -1.89 1.68
CA ALA A 104 -3.73 -2.48 2.74
C ALA A 104 -2.23 -2.40 2.45
N SER A 105 -1.81 -2.68 1.22
CA SER A 105 -0.41 -2.56 0.80
C SER A 105 0.08 -1.11 0.86
N THR A 106 -0.72 -0.16 0.37
CA THR A 106 -0.38 1.26 0.40
C THR A 106 -0.31 1.79 1.84
N TYR A 107 -1.23 1.37 2.71
CA TYR A 107 -1.18 1.69 4.14
C TYR A 107 0.07 1.10 4.81
N ALA A 108 0.36 -0.18 4.58
CA ALA A 108 1.51 -0.86 5.17
C ALA A 108 2.83 -0.20 4.79
N LEU A 109 3.01 0.06 3.49
CA LEU A 109 4.18 0.79 2.96
C LEU A 109 4.32 2.15 3.64
N GLY A 110 3.23 2.92 3.70
CA GLY A 110 3.21 4.22 4.35
C GLY A 110 3.67 4.16 5.81
N LYS A 111 3.14 3.21 6.60
CA LYS A 111 3.48 3.06 8.02
C LYS A 111 4.92 2.63 8.23
N VAL A 112 5.45 1.74 7.37
CA VAL A 112 6.86 1.31 7.43
C VAL A 112 7.80 2.49 7.18
N PHE A 113 7.56 3.28 6.12
CA PHE A 113 8.37 4.47 5.85
C PHE A 113 8.21 5.56 6.89
N GLN A 114 6.99 5.74 7.43
CA GLN A 114 6.76 6.65 8.55
C GLN A 114 7.61 6.26 9.76
N GLN A 115 7.57 5.00 10.17
CA GLN A 115 8.32 4.50 11.31
C GLN A 115 9.83 4.66 11.08
N HIS A 116 10.31 4.35 9.87
CA HIS A 116 11.71 4.53 9.47
C HIS A 116 12.17 6.00 9.53
N PHE A 117 11.36 6.94 9.04
CA PHE A 117 11.69 8.36 9.08
C PHE A 117 11.61 8.92 10.51
N GLU A 118 10.69 8.43 11.34
CA GLU A 118 10.61 8.79 12.76
C GLU A 118 11.80 8.32 13.59
N SER A 119 12.42 7.19 13.22
CA SER A 119 13.68 6.73 13.82
C SER A 119 14.92 7.48 13.28
N GLY A 120 14.74 8.52 12.47
CA GLY A 120 15.84 9.28 11.87
C GLY A 120 16.42 8.62 10.61
N GLY A 121 15.74 7.62 10.06
CA GLY A 121 16.09 6.97 8.81
C GLY A 121 15.87 7.88 7.60
N THR A 122 16.55 7.55 6.51
CA THR A 122 16.40 8.18 5.19
C THR A 122 16.16 7.11 4.14
N LEU A 123 15.94 7.51 2.89
CA LEU A 123 15.88 6.53 1.80
C LEU A 123 17.24 5.84 1.57
N ASN A 124 18.36 6.43 1.95
CA ASN A 124 19.68 5.83 1.68
C ASN A 124 20.01 4.65 2.61
N ASN A 125 19.38 4.57 3.78
CA ASN A 125 19.64 3.53 4.79
C ASN A 125 18.41 2.67 5.08
N PHE A 126 17.44 2.66 4.15
CA PHE A 126 16.27 1.82 4.28
C PHE A 126 16.61 0.39 3.86
N ASP A 127 16.35 -0.56 4.75
CA ASP A 127 16.54 -1.98 4.51
C ASP A 127 15.17 -2.67 4.37
N PRO A 128 14.77 -3.09 3.15
CA PRO A 128 13.49 -3.74 2.92
C PRO A 128 13.40 -5.13 3.56
N ASP A 129 14.51 -5.80 3.87
CA ASP A 129 14.51 -7.12 4.50
C ASP A 129 14.20 -7.04 6.00
N VAL A 130 14.70 -6.01 6.67
CA VAL A 130 14.48 -5.76 8.10
C VAL A 130 13.02 -5.42 8.40
N VAL A 131 12.34 -4.77 7.46
CA VAL A 131 10.96 -4.29 7.67
C VAL A 131 9.88 -5.29 7.20
N LYS A 132 10.25 -6.49 6.73
CA LYS A 132 9.29 -7.47 6.17
C LYS A 132 8.23 -7.90 7.18
N GLU A 133 8.62 -8.21 8.41
CA GLU A 133 7.67 -8.56 9.47
C GLU A 133 6.74 -7.40 9.78
N THR A 134 7.28 -6.20 9.98
CA THR A 134 6.48 -4.99 10.20
C THR A 134 5.55 -4.70 9.01
N LEU A 135 5.99 -4.93 7.78
CA LEU A 135 5.18 -4.77 6.58
C LEU A 135 3.99 -5.74 6.60
N GLN A 136 4.19 -6.99 6.99
CA GLN A 136 3.14 -7.99 7.08
C GLN A 136 2.13 -7.65 8.20
N GLU A 137 2.59 -7.27 9.38
CA GLU A 137 1.73 -6.81 10.48
C GLU A 137 0.89 -5.60 10.07
N ARG A 138 1.51 -4.59 9.46
CA ARG A 138 0.80 -3.38 9.00
C ARG A 138 -0.14 -3.67 7.83
N PHE A 139 0.18 -4.66 7.01
CA PHE A 139 -0.70 -5.13 5.94
C PHE A 139 -1.96 -5.77 6.52
N GLU A 140 -1.85 -6.55 7.59
CA GLU A 140 -3.01 -7.09 8.30
C GLU A 140 -3.88 -6.00 8.91
N GLN A 141 -3.28 -5.02 9.57
CA GLN A 141 -3.99 -3.84 10.08
C GLN A 141 -4.66 -3.05 8.94
N GLY A 142 -4.01 -2.94 7.78
CA GLY A 142 -4.56 -2.31 6.58
C GLY A 142 -5.77 -3.06 6.01
N LYS A 143 -5.75 -4.40 6.03
CA LYS A 143 -6.91 -5.24 5.63
C LYS A 143 -8.10 -5.01 6.56
N GLU A 144 -7.88 -4.91 7.87
CA GLU A 144 -8.94 -4.62 8.84
C GLU A 144 -9.53 -3.21 8.67
N LEU A 145 -8.67 -2.22 8.46
CA LEU A 145 -9.08 -0.84 8.19
C LEU A 145 -9.96 -0.75 6.94
N SER A 146 -9.58 -1.49 5.89
CA SER A 146 -10.34 -1.59 4.64
C SER A 146 -11.70 -2.27 4.86
N LYS A 147 -11.75 -3.38 5.60
CA LYS A 147 -13.01 -4.07 5.93
C LYS A 147 -13.97 -3.16 6.70
N LYS A 148 -13.46 -2.38 7.66
CA LYS A 148 -14.27 -1.45 8.47
C LYS A 148 -14.86 -0.30 7.65
N HIS A 149 -14.13 0.20 6.64
CA HIS A 149 -14.65 1.23 5.72
C HIS A 149 -15.61 0.66 4.67
N GLN A 150 -15.35 -0.53 4.15
CA GLN A 150 -16.20 -1.18 3.16
C GLN A 150 -17.60 -1.48 3.70
N LYS A 151 -17.70 -1.90 4.97
CA LYS A 151 -18.98 -2.11 5.67
C LYS A 151 -19.83 -0.84 5.81
N LYS A 152 -19.23 0.34 5.62
CA LYS A 152 -19.88 1.66 5.70
C LYS A 152 -20.38 2.18 4.35
N ILE A 153 -19.93 1.57 3.25
CA ILE A 153 -20.30 1.93 1.87
C ILE A 153 -21.40 1.00 1.33
N THR A 154 -21.56 -0.19 1.92
CA THR A 154 -22.72 -1.08 1.71
C THR A 154 -23.81 -0.78 2.74
N ILE A 155 -24.47 0.37 2.62
CA ILE A 155 -25.76 0.69 3.27
C ILE A 155 -26.62 1.46 2.28
#